data_AF-A0A9E2ZER8-F1
#
_entry.id   AF-A0A9E2ZER8-F1
#
_cell.length_a   1.000
_cell.length_b   1.000
_cell.length_c   1.000
_cell.angle_alpha   90.00
_cell.angle_beta   90.00
_cell.angle_gamma   90.00
#
_symmetry.space_group_name_H-M   'P 1'
#
loop_
_entity.id
_entity.type
_entity.pdbx_description
1 polymer ?
#
loop_
_entity_poly.entity_id
_entity_poly.type
_entity_poly.pdbx_seq_one_letter_code
_entity_poly.pdbx_strand_id
1 'polypeptide(L)'
;MPRQHVHSQDPTHPARELESRSSDGINVRLLWHPSQDRVSVAVTDTKTGDAFELPVRDAERALDVFHHPYAYAARRNVATSTERAGRVPSVAPRSS
;
A
#
# COMPACT_ATOMS: atom_id res chain seq x y z
N MET A 1 28.90 -5.15 16.10
CA MET A 1 27.64 -4.90 16.84
C MET A 1 27.30 -3.42 16.73
N PRO A 2 26.06 -2.98 16.49
CA PRO A 2 25.07 -3.39 15.48
C PRO A 2 24.97 -2.31 14.36
N ARG A 3 24.94 -2.69 13.06
CA ARG A 3 24.41 -1.77 12.04
C ARG A 3 22.91 -1.86 12.15
N GLN A 4 22.34 -0.98 12.96
CA GLN A 4 20.91 -0.90 13.19
C GLN A 4 20.27 -0.49 11.85
N HIS A 5 19.87 -1.48 11.03
CA HIS A 5 18.90 -1.26 9.98
C HIS A 5 17.55 -1.06 10.67
N VAL A 6 17.32 0.15 11.15
CA VAL A 6 15.96 0.62 11.42
C VAL A 6 15.31 0.86 10.06
N HIS A 7 14.73 -0.21 9.46
CA HIS A 7 13.95 -0.18 8.22
C HIS A 7 12.58 0.51 8.42
N SER A 8 12.54 1.58 9.20
CA SER A 8 11.33 2.31 9.52
C SER A 8 11.37 3.61 8.76
N GLN A 9 10.73 3.63 7.58
CA GLN A 9 10.35 4.81 6.79
C GLN A 9 10.96 6.13 7.31
N ASP A 10 12.14 6.50 6.81
CA ASP A 10 12.80 7.76 7.16
C ASP A 10 11.97 8.93 6.58
N PRO A 11 11.35 9.78 7.41
CA PRO A 11 10.46 10.84 6.95
C PRO A 11 11.19 11.93 6.14
N THR A 12 12.51 11.90 6.08
CA THR A 12 13.34 12.90 5.41
C THR A 12 13.33 12.75 3.88
N HIS A 13 12.85 11.61 3.37
CA HIS A 13 12.74 11.35 1.92
C HIS A 13 11.36 10.75 1.61
N PRO A 14 10.31 11.58 1.50
CA PRO A 14 8.97 11.09 1.22
C PRO A 14 8.90 10.38 -0.13
N ALA A 15 8.03 9.38 -0.21
CA ALA A 15 7.73 8.72 -1.48
C ALA A 15 7.21 9.75 -2.49
N ARG A 16 7.79 9.73 -3.69
CA ARG A 16 7.42 10.62 -4.79
C ARG A 16 6.38 9.94 -5.67
N GLU A 17 5.22 10.56 -5.85
CA GLU A 17 4.27 10.12 -6.87
C GLU A 17 4.86 10.36 -8.26
N LEU A 18 4.90 9.31 -9.07
CA LEU A 18 5.35 9.34 -10.45
C LEU A 18 4.19 9.44 -11.43
N GLU A 19 3.11 8.72 -11.16
CA GLU A 19 1.95 8.60 -12.03
C GLU A 19 0.74 8.24 -11.17
N SER A 20 -0.44 8.73 -11.54
CA SER A 20 -1.69 8.33 -10.89
C SER A 20 -2.82 8.16 -11.90
N ARG A 21 -3.71 7.21 -11.61
CA ARG A 21 -4.94 7.01 -12.37
C ARG A 21 -6.10 6.80 -11.43
N SER A 22 -7.27 7.26 -11.84
CA SER A 22 -8.52 7.00 -11.14
C SER A 22 -9.51 6.40 -12.12
N SER A 23 -10.13 5.28 -11.77
CA SER A 23 -11.14 4.63 -12.59
C SER A 23 -12.17 3.97 -11.70
N ASP A 24 -13.45 4.26 -11.93
CA ASP A 24 -14.58 3.61 -11.27
C ASP A 24 -14.46 3.54 -9.72
N GLY A 25 -14.00 4.62 -9.08
CA GLY A 25 -13.80 4.69 -7.63
C GLY A 25 -12.49 4.08 -7.12
N ILE A 26 -11.68 3.50 -8.00
CA ILE A 26 -10.36 2.97 -7.68
C ILE A 26 -9.32 4.00 -8.08
N ASN A 27 -8.56 4.50 -7.08
CA ASN A 27 -7.40 5.33 -7.28
C ASN A 27 -6.13 4.46 -7.19
N VAL A 28 -5.28 4.54 -8.21
CA VAL A 28 -4.01 3.80 -8.28
C VAL A 28 -2.89 4.83 -8.46
N ARG A 29 -1.86 4.75 -7.61
CA ARG A 29 -0.72 5.66 -7.60
C ARG A 29 0.57 4.86 -7.72
N LEU A 30 1.45 5.31 -8.59
CA LEU A 30 2.80 4.80 -8.72
C LEU A 30 3.72 5.67 -7.87
N LEU A 31 4.35 5.09 -6.86
CA LEU A 31 5.19 5.78 -5.89
C LEU A 31 6.64 5.31 -6.03
N TRP A 32 7.58 6.24 -6.10
CA TRP A 32 9.00 5.96 -6.02
C TRP A 32 9.53 6.35 -4.65
N HIS A 33 10.23 5.42 -4.01
CA HIS A 33 10.85 5.58 -2.69
C HIS A 33 12.35 5.79 -2.88
N PRO A 34 12.84 7.06 -2.93
CA PRO A 34 14.24 7.35 -3.22
C PRO A 34 15.19 6.76 -2.15
N SER A 35 14.74 6.68 -0.89
CA SER A 35 15.54 6.09 0.21
C SER A 35 15.86 4.61 0.01
N GLN A 36 15.03 3.90 -0.74
CA GLN A 36 15.13 2.45 -0.95
C GLN A 36 15.42 2.10 -2.41
N ASP A 37 15.46 3.11 -3.29
CA ASP A 37 15.51 2.98 -4.73
C ASP A 37 14.49 1.97 -5.28
N ARG A 38 13.25 2.05 -4.77
CA ARG A 38 12.17 1.09 -5.08
C ARG A 38 10.91 1.79 -5.54
N VAL A 39 10.11 1.08 -6.32
CA VAL A 39 8.80 1.55 -6.79
C VAL A 39 7.71 0.72 -6.14
N SER A 40 6.64 1.34 -5.68
CA SER A 40 5.42 0.70 -5.21
C SER A 40 4.19 1.21 -5.96
N VAL A 41 3.15 0.39 -5.99
CA VAL A 41 1.84 0.76 -6.52
C VAL A 41 0.85 0.77 -5.35
N ALA A 42 0.36 1.95 -4.99
CA ALA A 42 -0.66 2.11 -3.96
C ALA A 42 -2.05 2.14 -4.62
N VAL A 43 -2.97 1.33 -4.12
CA VAL A 43 -4.36 1.28 -4.55
C VAL A 43 -5.25 1.72 -3.41
N THR A 44 -6.25 2.53 -3.72
CA THR A 44 -7.31 2.95 -2.81
C THR A 44 -8.63 2.79 -3.53
N ASP A 45 -9.47 1.88 -3.06
CA ASP A 45 -10.84 1.73 -3.52
C ASP A 45 -11.77 2.54 -2.62
N THR A 46 -12.25 3.66 -3.13
CA THR A 46 -13.15 4.54 -2.37
C THR A 46 -14.56 3.97 -2.25
N LYS A 47 -14.92 2.96 -3.05
CA LYS A 47 -16.24 2.31 -2.98
C LYS A 47 -16.34 1.36 -1.80
N THR A 48 -15.29 0.57 -1.56
CA THR A 48 -15.24 -0.38 -0.44
C THR A 48 -14.54 0.18 0.79
N GLY A 49 -13.74 1.24 0.61
CA GLY A 49 -12.85 1.77 1.64
C GLY A 49 -11.56 0.96 1.80
N ASP A 50 -11.29 -0.01 0.92
CA ASP A 50 -10.07 -0.82 0.97
C ASP A 50 -8.88 -0.08 0.36
N ALA A 51 -7.69 -0.34 0.90
CA ALA A 51 -6.45 0.17 0.35
C ALA A 51 -5.32 -0.81 0.59
N PHE A 52 -4.45 -0.96 -0.40
CA PHE A 52 -3.27 -1.81 -0.29
C PHE A 52 -2.13 -1.25 -1.13
N GLU A 53 -0.90 -1.65 -0.79
CA GLU A 53 0.30 -1.28 -1.52
C GLU A 53 1.02 -2.54 -2.04
N LEU A 54 1.45 -2.48 -3.30
CA LEU A 54 2.21 -3.52 -3.96
C LEU A 54 3.63 -3.01 -4.25
N PRO A 55 4.66 -3.51 -3.56
CA PRO A 55 6.04 -3.23 -3.96
C PRO A 55 6.31 -3.88 -5.33
N VAL A 56 6.90 -3.16 -6.25
CA VAL A 56 7.36 -3.71 -7.54
C VAL A 56 8.67 -4.45 -7.28
N ARG A 57 8.70 -5.74 -7.57
CA ARG A 57 9.91 -6.57 -7.43
C ARG A 57 10.84 -6.33 -8.63
N ASP A 58 12.13 -6.60 -8.46
CA ASP A 58 13.15 -6.32 -9.48
C ASP A 58 12.90 -7.02 -10.84
N ALA A 59 12.16 -8.14 -10.85
CA ALA A 59 11.80 -8.87 -12.07
C ALA A 59 10.47 -8.41 -12.73
N GLU A 60 9.78 -7.44 -12.15
CA GLU A 60 8.47 -6.97 -12.61
C GLU A 60 8.58 -5.58 -13.23
N ARG A 61 7.74 -5.31 -14.23
CA ARG A 61 7.65 -3.98 -14.82
C ARG A 61 6.67 -3.16 -14.02
N ALA A 62 7.12 -2.01 -13.50
CA ALA A 62 6.31 -1.12 -12.67
C ALA A 62 4.97 -0.73 -13.33
N LEU A 63 5.00 -0.47 -14.64
CA LEU A 63 3.79 -0.13 -15.41
C LEU A 63 2.81 -1.30 -15.51
N ASP A 64 3.26 -2.54 -15.65
CA ASP A 64 2.37 -3.71 -15.68
C ASP A 64 1.63 -3.88 -14.34
N VAL A 65 2.34 -3.69 -13.22
CA VAL A 65 1.74 -3.71 -11.87
C VAL A 65 0.77 -2.54 -11.69
N PHE A 66 1.11 -1.35 -12.19
CA PHE A 66 0.25 -0.15 -12.15
C PHE A 66 -1.03 -0.32 -12.99
N HIS A 67 -0.94 -0.96 -14.16
CA HIS A 67 -2.10 -1.20 -15.01
C HIS A 67 -3.01 -2.30 -14.46
N HIS A 68 -2.44 -3.31 -13.81
CA HIS A 68 -3.17 -4.50 -13.34
C HIS A 68 -2.92 -4.84 -11.86
N PRO A 69 -3.15 -3.90 -10.91
CA PRO A 69 -2.76 -4.11 -9.52
C PRO A 69 -3.52 -5.27 -8.87
N TYR A 70 -4.81 -5.45 -9.16
CA TYR A 70 -5.58 -6.58 -8.61
C TYR A 70 -5.13 -7.95 -9.13
N ALA A 71 -4.69 -8.04 -10.38
CA ALA A 71 -4.14 -9.29 -10.91
C ALA A 71 -2.84 -9.67 -10.19
N TYR A 72 -1.97 -8.68 -9.93
CA TYR A 72 -0.76 -8.89 -9.15
C TYR A 72 -1.05 -9.17 -7.67
N ALA A 73 -2.01 -8.50 -7.06
CA ALA A 73 -2.45 -8.77 -5.69
C ALA A 73 -2.93 -10.22 -5.55
N ALA A 74 -3.79 -10.69 -6.46
CA ALA A 74 -4.27 -12.07 -6.48
C ALA A 74 -3.11 -13.08 -6.66
N ARG A 75 -2.19 -12.84 -7.60
CA ARG A 75 -1.01 -13.70 -7.83
C ARG A 75 -0.08 -13.77 -6.62
N ARG A 76 -0.05 -12.72 -5.80
CA ARG A 76 0.78 -12.62 -4.60
C ARG A 76 0.06 -13.02 -3.32
N ASN A 77 -1.22 -13.42 -3.41
CA ASN A 77 -2.09 -13.67 -2.26
C ASN A 77 -2.14 -12.48 -1.28
N VAL A 78 -2.09 -11.25 -1.80
CA VAL A 78 -2.29 -10.05 -0.99
C VAL A 78 -3.78 -9.98 -0.66
N ALA A 79 -4.11 -10.08 0.63
CA ALA A 79 -5.48 -9.89 1.10
C ALA A 79 -5.90 -8.45 0.82
N THR A 80 -6.68 -8.23 -0.24
CA THR A 80 -7.35 -6.95 -0.56
C THR A 80 -8.62 -6.75 0.26
N SER A 81 -8.69 -7.41 1.41
CA SER A 81 -9.82 -7.35 2.32
C SER A 81 -9.25 -6.92 3.65
N THR A 82 -9.53 -5.67 4.02
CA THR A 82 -9.56 -5.16 5.38
C THR A 82 -10.44 -6.05 6.28
N GLU A 83 -9.97 -7.27 6.60
CA GLU A 83 -10.49 -8.11 7.69
C GLU A 83 -9.35 -8.62 8.58
N ARG A 84 -8.26 -7.85 8.68
CA ARG A 84 -7.18 -8.08 9.65
C ARG A 84 -6.75 -6.79 10.37
N ALA A 85 -7.66 -5.83 10.50
CA ALA A 85 -7.46 -4.66 11.36
C ALA A 85 -8.63 -4.51 12.35
N GLY A 86 -8.44 -5.06 13.56
CA GLY A 86 -8.99 -4.50 14.79
C GLY A 86 -10.50 -4.32 14.91
N ARG A 87 -11.22 -5.42 15.14
CA ARG A 87 -12.37 -5.39 16.05
C ARG A 87 -11.87 -4.87 17.41
N VAL A 88 -11.97 -3.58 17.65
CA VAL A 88 -12.10 -3.07 19.03
C VAL A 88 -13.52 -3.41 19.47
N PRO A 89 -13.75 -4.30 20.45
CA PRO A 89 -15.05 -4.34 21.11
C PRO A 89 -15.19 -3.00 21.82
N SER A 90 -15.94 -2.09 21.21
CA SER A 90 -16.55 -0.97 21.92
C SER A 90 -17.46 -1.56 23.00
N VAL A 91 -16.91 -1.76 24.18
CA VAL A 91 -17.69 -1.86 25.41
C VAL A 91 -17.32 -0.64 26.25
N ALA A 92 -18.02 0.45 25.99
CA ALA A 92 -18.25 1.41 27.05
C ALA A 92 -19.26 0.79 28.02
N PRO A 93 -19.00 0.85 29.33
CA PRO A 93 -20.12 1.02 30.24
C PRO A 93 -20.01 2.34 31.02
N ARG A 94 -20.93 3.24 30.65
CA ARG A 94 -21.88 3.99 31.48
C ARG A 94 -21.33 4.70 32.73
N SER A 95 -21.51 6.02 32.71
CA SER A 95 -21.52 6.94 33.84
C SER A 95 -22.10 6.34 35.12
N SER A 96 -21.44 6.62 36.26
CA SER A 96 -22.12 7.04 37.49
C SER A 96 -21.17 7.75 38.44
#